data_AF-A0A8C6X337-F1
#
_entry.id   AF-A0A8C6X337-F1
#
_cell.length_a   1.000
_cell.length_b   1.000
_cell.length_c   1.000
_cell.angle_alpha   90.00
_cell.angle_beta   90.00
_cell.angle_gamma   90.00
#
_symmetry.space_group_name_H-M   'P 1'
#
loop_
_entity.id
_entity.type
_entity.pdbx_description
1 polymer ?
#
loop_
_entity_poly.entity_id
_entity_poly.type
_entity_poly.pdbx_seq_one_letter_code
_entity_poly.pdbx_strand_id
1 'polypeptide(L)'
;GDEDLAKALHTMQEQTIDAQIMITKQSLSETPEIVDDFLCNFLIRMGMNRTLDCFQTEWYELMQRGVLEPKDVGFVPDAYICNQHLERENIYLKKEMENYKFAANKAKDALLKMQRERDFHRMHHKRVVQEKNRLINDIKRLKTHYALYEPMLRQLNEKYEILLREKMLTSLERDKVVGQVKLTRKAAANYHSFH
;
A
#
# COMPACT_ATOMS: atom_id res chain seq x y z
N GLY A 1 -14.69 11.21 19.11
CA GLY A 1 -14.93 12.66 19.06
C GLY A 1 -14.47 13.29 20.36
N ASP A 2 -15.33 13.30 21.37
CA ASP A 2 -14.98 13.74 22.74
C ASP A 2 -14.46 12.60 23.63
N GLU A 3 -14.95 11.36 23.44
CA GLU A 3 -14.47 10.18 24.21
C GLU A 3 -12.98 9.88 23.97
N ASP A 4 -12.49 10.07 22.74
CA ASP A 4 -11.08 9.82 22.40
C ASP A 4 -10.14 10.86 23.05
N LEU A 5 -10.62 12.10 23.21
CA LEU A 5 -9.86 13.17 23.83
C LEU A 5 -9.78 12.98 25.36
N ALA A 6 -10.90 12.59 25.98
CA ALA A 6 -10.93 12.26 27.40
C ALA A 6 -10.01 11.08 27.73
N LYS A 7 -9.99 10.07 26.86
CA LYS A 7 -9.13 8.89 27.01
C LYS A 7 -7.64 9.25 26.84
N ALA A 8 -7.32 10.13 25.89
CA ALA A 8 -5.95 10.64 25.71
C ALA A 8 -5.46 11.44 26.93
N LEU A 9 -6.31 12.32 27.49
CA LEU A 9 -5.98 13.08 28.69
C LEU A 9 -5.77 12.19 29.92
N HIS A 10 -6.59 11.14 30.08
CA HIS A 10 -6.43 10.18 31.18
C HIS A 10 -5.10 9.42 31.07
N THR A 11 -4.74 8.98 29.86
CA THR A 11 -3.45 8.31 29.62
C THR A 11 -2.25 9.22 29.82
N MET A 12 -2.35 10.52 29.49
CA MET A 12 -1.30 11.49 29.77
C MET A 12 -1.14 11.71 31.27
N GLN A 13 -2.25 11.79 32.01
CA GLN A 13 -2.23 11.96 33.45
C GLN A 13 -1.67 10.72 34.18
N GLU A 14 -2.02 9.51 33.74
CA GLU A 14 -1.42 8.26 34.22
C GLU A 14 0.09 8.21 33.93
N GLN A 15 0.53 8.57 32.72
CA GLN A 15 1.96 8.64 32.38
C GLN A 15 2.72 9.68 33.21
N THR A 16 2.07 10.79 33.57
CA THR A 16 2.67 11.82 34.42
C THR A 16 2.80 11.35 35.86
N ILE A 17 1.80 10.60 36.36
CA ILE A 17 1.82 9.98 37.69
C ILE A 17 2.89 8.88 37.74
N ASP A 18 3.01 8.04 36.71
CA ASP A 18 4.04 6.99 36.64
C ASP A 18 5.45 7.58 36.54
N ALA A 19 5.63 8.66 35.77
CA ALA A 19 6.89 9.40 35.71
C ALA A 19 7.22 10.03 37.08
N GLN A 20 6.23 10.60 37.76
CA GLN A 20 6.40 11.18 39.08
C GLN A 20 6.73 10.10 40.13
N ILE A 21 6.08 8.93 40.06
CA ILE A 21 6.38 7.77 40.90
C ILE A 21 7.80 7.26 40.64
N MET A 22 8.25 7.20 39.38
CA MET A 22 9.64 6.85 39.04
C MET A 22 10.65 7.86 39.60
N ILE A 23 10.35 9.16 39.55
CA ILE A 23 11.20 10.23 40.11
C ILE A 23 11.25 10.14 41.65
N THR A 24 10.13 9.93 42.32
CA THR A 24 10.13 9.70 43.78
C THR A 24 10.75 8.36 44.19
N LYS A 25 10.75 7.36 43.31
CA LYS A 25 11.46 6.09 43.54
C LYS A 25 12.97 6.22 43.37
N GLN A 26 13.43 7.19 42.56
CA GLN A 26 14.84 7.58 42.49
C GLN A 26 15.30 8.37 43.73
N SER A 27 14.38 9.00 44.49
CA SER A 27 14.71 9.76 45.70
C SER A 27 14.55 8.98 47.02
N LEU A 28 14.19 7.71 46.98
CA LEU A 28 14.08 6.86 48.18
C LEU A 28 15.45 6.25 48.51
N SER A 29 16.15 6.96 49.41
CA SER A 29 17.26 6.50 50.26
C SER A 29 18.43 5.80 49.55
N GLU A 30 19.49 6.57 49.33
CA GLU A 30 20.88 6.09 49.35
C GLU A 30 21.25 5.64 50.78
N THR A 31 20.51 4.70 51.35
CA THR A 31 21.02 3.94 52.50
C THR A 31 22.03 2.97 51.91
N PRO A 32 23.32 3.09 52.28
CA PRO A 32 24.33 2.23 51.69
C PRO A 32 24.00 0.77 52.01
N GLU A 33 24.08 -0.08 50.98
CA GLU A 33 23.82 -1.51 51.12
C GLU A 33 24.83 -2.08 52.14
N ILE A 34 24.33 -2.87 53.09
CA ILE A 34 25.17 -3.52 54.09
C ILE A 34 25.91 -4.67 53.39
N VAL A 35 27.16 -4.94 53.77
CA VAL A 35 28.03 -5.91 53.09
C VAL A 35 27.43 -7.32 53.01
N ASP A 36 26.60 -7.73 53.98
CA ASP A 36 25.93 -9.03 53.99
C ASP A 36 24.83 -9.14 52.91
N ASP A 37 23.97 -8.13 52.78
CA ASP A 37 22.96 -8.03 51.73
C ASP A 37 23.61 -8.05 50.34
N PHE A 38 24.71 -7.30 50.17
CA PHE A 38 25.46 -7.31 48.92
C PHE A 38 26.03 -8.68 48.57
N LEU A 39 26.62 -9.39 49.54
CA LEU A 39 27.20 -10.72 49.31
C LEU A 39 26.10 -11.72 48.95
N CYS A 40 24.96 -11.65 49.63
CA CYS A 40 23.79 -12.46 49.29
C CYS A 40 23.31 -12.17 47.87
N ASN A 41 23.07 -10.89 47.54
CA ASN A 41 22.64 -10.46 46.21
C ASN A 41 23.64 -10.82 45.11
N PHE A 42 24.94 -10.70 45.39
CA PHE A 42 26.00 -11.12 44.48
C PHE A 42 25.97 -12.62 44.21
N LEU A 43 25.92 -13.44 45.25
CA LEU A 43 25.91 -14.91 45.12
C LEU A 43 24.66 -15.40 44.39
N ILE A 44 23.50 -14.79 44.66
CA ILE A 44 22.24 -15.06 43.92
C ILE A 44 22.42 -14.71 42.45
N ARG A 45 22.92 -13.51 42.14
CA ARG A 45 23.11 -13.04 40.75
C ARG A 45 24.11 -13.90 39.98
N MET A 46 25.12 -14.43 40.65
CA MET A 46 26.11 -15.35 40.07
C MET A 46 25.65 -16.81 40.04
N GLY A 47 24.45 -17.13 40.56
CA GLY A 47 23.89 -18.48 40.59
C GLY A 47 24.58 -19.44 41.57
N MET A 48 25.30 -18.92 42.56
CA MET A 48 26.12 -19.68 43.51
C MET A 48 25.31 -20.13 44.75
N ASN A 49 24.20 -20.84 44.54
CA ASN A 49 23.23 -21.15 45.60
C ASN A 49 23.82 -21.96 46.78
N ARG A 50 24.72 -22.93 46.50
CA ARG A 50 25.37 -23.70 47.58
C ARG A 50 26.29 -22.85 48.44
N THR A 51 27.01 -21.92 47.82
CA THR A 51 27.90 -20.99 48.54
C THR A 51 27.08 -20.00 49.34
N LEU A 52 25.92 -19.56 48.82
CA LEU A 52 24.97 -18.74 49.56
C LEU A 52 24.46 -19.44 50.81
N ASP A 53 24.02 -20.69 50.71
CA ASP A 53 23.51 -21.46 51.86
C ASP A 53 24.58 -21.64 52.95
N CYS A 54 25.81 -22.00 52.54
CA CYS A 54 26.95 -22.10 53.46
C CYS A 54 27.25 -20.75 54.13
N PHE A 55 27.34 -19.68 53.34
CA PHE A 55 27.62 -18.33 53.82
C PHE A 55 26.56 -17.87 54.83
N GLN A 56 25.27 -18.00 54.51
CA GLN A 56 24.19 -17.61 55.41
C GLN A 56 24.23 -18.39 56.72
N THR A 57 24.45 -19.70 56.66
CA THR A 57 24.54 -20.56 57.85
C THR A 57 25.67 -20.12 58.77
N GLU A 58 26.89 -19.95 58.23
CA GLU A 58 28.05 -19.52 59.01
C GLU A 58 27.90 -18.10 59.56
N TRP A 59 27.31 -17.19 58.77
CA TRP A 59 27.07 -15.81 59.15
C TRP A 59 26.10 -15.69 60.34
N TYR A 60 24.98 -16.42 60.30
CA TYR A 60 24.03 -16.46 61.41
C TYR A 60 24.62 -17.13 62.66
N GLU A 61 25.43 -18.18 62.51
CA GLU A 61 26.12 -18.81 63.65
C GLU A 61 27.10 -17.85 64.34
N LEU A 62 27.86 -17.06 63.57
CA LEU A 62 28.81 -16.09 64.11
C LEU A 62 28.12 -14.92 64.81
N MET A 63 26.97 -14.46 64.29
CA MET A 63 26.13 -13.47 64.97
C MET A 63 25.58 -14.01 66.30
N GLN A 64 25.06 -15.24 66.34
CA GLN A 64 24.51 -15.84 67.56
C GLN A 64 25.57 -16.05 68.65
N ARG A 65 26.82 -16.32 68.25
CA ARG A 65 27.96 -16.45 69.17
C ARG A 65 28.50 -15.10 69.66
N GLY A 66 27.99 -13.98 69.14
CA GLY A 66 28.45 -12.62 69.50
C GLY A 66 29.85 -12.30 68.99
N VAL A 67 30.36 -13.06 68.02
CA VAL A 67 31.69 -12.83 67.39
C VAL A 67 31.60 -11.76 66.32
N LEU A 68 30.40 -11.57 65.76
CA LEU A 68 30.06 -10.54 64.77
C LEU A 68 28.93 -9.68 65.33
N GLU A 69 29.21 -8.41 65.60
CA GLU A 69 28.18 -7.43 65.92
C GLU A 69 27.69 -6.72 64.65
N PRO A 70 26.42 -6.27 64.57
CA PRO A 70 25.91 -5.50 63.43
C PRO A 70 26.70 -4.23 63.11
N LYS A 71 27.48 -3.71 64.08
CA LYS A 71 28.34 -2.53 63.94
C LYS A 71 29.67 -2.84 63.26
N ASP A 72 30.07 -4.11 63.23
CA ASP A 72 31.30 -4.57 62.59
C ASP A 72 31.11 -4.75 61.08
N VAL A 73 29.85 -4.74 60.61
CA VAL A 73 29.49 -4.86 59.20
C VAL A 73 29.52 -3.48 58.55
N GLY A 74 30.50 -3.28 57.68
CA GLY A 74 30.65 -2.04 56.92
C GLY A 74 29.59 -1.88 55.82
N PHE A 75 29.65 -0.73 55.17
CA PHE A 75 28.83 -0.39 54.01
C PHE A 75 29.55 -0.73 52.70
N VAL A 76 28.79 -1.08 51.67
CA VAL A 76 29.30 -1.32 50.32
C VAL A 76 29.71 0.01 49.68
N PRO A 77 30.87 0.07 48.99
CA PRO A 77 31.30 1.30 48.34
C PRO A 77 30.31 1.78 47.26
N ASP A 78 29.93 3.05 47.31
CA ASP A 78 28.96 3.69 46.39
C ASP A 78 29.29 3.48 44.90
N ALA A 79 30.58 3.42 44.55
CA ALA A 79 31.04 3.19 43.18
C ALA A 79 30.51 1.87 42.59
N TYR A 80 30.34 0.82 43.40
CA TYR A 80 29.76 -0.45 42.94
C TYR A 80 28.28 -0.31 42.61
N ILE A 81 27.51 0.34 43.49
CA ILE A 81 26.08 0.57 43.30
C ILE A 81 25.84 1.41 42.04
N CYS A 82 26.65 2.46 41.86
CA CYS A 82 26.65 3.28 40.65
C CYS A 82 26.95 2.45 39.39
N ASN A 83 27.98 1.59 39.41
CA ASN A 83 28.29 0.73 38.25
C ASN A 83 27.14 -0.24 37.93
N GLN A 84 26.51 -0.84 38.94
CA GLN A 84 25.37 -1.74 38.73
C GLN A 84 24.16 -1.00 38.17
N HIS A 85 23.94 0.26 38.56
CA HIS A 85 22.91 1.12 37.98
C HIS A 85 23.21 1.43 36.51
N LEU A 86 24.44 1.85 36.21
CA LEU A 86 24.89 2.14 34.85
C LEU A 86 24.82 0.91 33.94
N GLU A 87 25.15 -0.28 34.43
CA GLU A 87 25.00 -1.53 33.67
C GLU A 87 23.54 -1.81 33.31
N ARG A 88 22.62 -1.65 34.26
CA ARG A 88 21.17 -1.81 34.02
C ARG A 88 20.67 -0.80 32.99
N GLU A 89 21.07 0.46 33.12
CA GLU A 89 20.73 1.50 32.17
C GLU A 89 21.30 1.20 30.78
N ASN A 90 22.56 0.74 30.69
CA ASN A 90 23.18 0.39 29.42
C ASN A 90 22.45 -0.76 28.72
N ILE A 91 22.04 -1.80 29.46
CA ILE A 91 21.24 -2.91 28.94
C ILE A 91 19.88 -2.40 28.44
N TYR A 92 19.22 -1.55 29.22
CA TYR A 92 17.94 -0.95 28.84
C TYR A 92 18.07 -0.11 27.55
N LEU A 93 19.04 0.80 27.51
CA LEU A 93 19.29 1.66 26.35
C LEU A 93 19.65 0.86 25.09
N LYS A 94 20.45 -0.21 25.23
CA LYS A 94 20.76 -1.11 24.12
C LYS A 94 19.51 -1.79 23.57
N LYS A 95 18.61 -2.23 24.46
CA LYS A 95 17.33 -2.85 24.05
C LYS A 95 16.44 -1.84 23.33
N GLU A 96 16.31 -0.63 23.86
CA GLU A 96 15.55 0.44 23.22
C GLU A 96 16.13 0.82 21.85
N MET A 97 17.45 0.96 21.75
CA MET A 97 18.10 1.23 20.47
C MET A 97 17.78 0.15 19.42
N GLU A 98 17.81 -1.13 19.79
CA GLU A 98 17.46 -2.21 18.86
C GLU A 98 15.97 -2.19 18.50
N ASN A 99 15.08 -1.85 19.44
CA ASN A 99 13.65 -1.64 19.16
C ASN A 99 13.43 -0.52 18.14
N TYR A 100 14.08 0.63 18.32
CA TYR A 100 13.99 1.76 17.39
C TYR A 100 14.54 1.40 16.01
N LYS A 101 15.67 0.69 15.96
CA LYS A 101 16.27 0.22 14.72
C LYS A 101 15.33 -0.75 13.98
N PHE A 102 14.70 -1.67 14.69
CA PHE A 102 13.69 -2.57 14.12
C PHE A 102 12.49 -1.80 13.56
N ALA A 103 11.94 -0.86 14.34
CA ALA A 103 10.82 -0.02 13.91
C ALA A 103 11.16 0.83 12.67
N ALA A 104 12.36 1.43 12.65
CA ALA A 104 12.86 2.21 11.53
C ALA A 104 13.02 1.36 10.26
N ASN A 105 13.59 0.17 10.37
CA ASN A 105 13.73 -0.76 9.25
C ASN A 105 12.36 -1.19 8.70
N LYS A 106 11.41 -1.52 9.59
CA LYS A 106 10.04 -1.87 9.20
C LYS A 106 9.34 -0.71 8.48
N ALA A 107 9.49 0.51 8.97
CA ALA A 107 8.93 1.71 8.34
C ALA A 107 9.56 1.97 6.96
N LYS A 108 10.89 1.79 6.84
CA LYS A 108 11.62 1.90 5.57
C LYS A 108 11.10 0.88 4.54
N ASP A 109 10.92 -0.38 4.93
CA ASP A 109 10.43 -1.42 4.03
C ASP A 109 8.98 -1.16 3.56
N ALA A 110 8.13 -0.70 4.48
CA ALA A 110 6.77 -0.30 4.16
C ALA A 110 6.75 0.88 3.16
N LEU A 111 7.59 1.89 3.39
CA LEU A 111 7.73 3.04 2.50
C LEU A 111 8.19 2.62 1.09
N LEU A 112 9.19 1.74 1.00
CA LEU A 112 9.66 1.21 -0.29
C LEU A 112 8.56 0.43 -1.02
N LYS A 113 7.73 -0.35 -0.29
CA LYS A 113 6.58 -1.05 -0.88
C LYS A 113 5.55 -0.06 -1.44
N MET A 114 5.20 0.98 -0.68
CA MET A 114 4.25 2.01 -1.13
C MET A 114 4.78 2.80 -2.33
N GLN A 115 6.09 3.11 -2.37
CA GLN A 115 6.71 3.79 -3.51
C GLN A 115 6.62 2.94 -4.78
N ARG A 116 6.91 1.64 -4.70
CA ARG A 116 6.77 0.72 -5.84
C ARG A 116 5.33 0.66 -6.36
N GLU A 117 4.35 0.57 -5.47
CA GLU A 117 2.93 0.54 -5.86
C GLU A 117 2.50 1.86 -6.53
N ARG A 118 2.88 3.00 -5.93
CA ARG A 118 2.64 4.32 -6.53
C ARG A 118 3.25 4.42 -7.92
N ASP A 119 4.48 3.96 -8.10
CA ASP A 119 5.18 4.05 -9.38
C ASP A 119 4.58 3.11 -10.42
N PHE A 120 4.13 1.92 -10.00
CA PHE A 120 3.34 1.01 -10.83
C PHE A 120 2.04 1.67 -11.32
N HIS A 121 1.24 2.23 -10.41
CA HIS A 121 0.01 2.95 -10.78
C HIS A 121 0.28 4.15 -11.70
N ARG A 122 1.32 4.93 -11.41
CA ARG A 122 1.70 6.09 -12.23
C ARG A 122 2.10 5.67 -13.64
N MET A 123 2.89 4.59 -13.77
CA MET A 123 3.28 4.05 -15.07
C MET A 123 2.08 3.48 -15.82
N HIS A 124 1.23 2.72 -15.13
CA HIS A 124 0.02 2.13 -15.72
C HIS A 124 -0.95 3.22 -16.22
N HIS A 125 -1.21 4.24 -15.41
CA HIS A 125 -2.04 5.38 -15.80
C HIS A 125 -1.49 6.07 -17.06
N LYS A 126 -0.18 6.32 -17.13
CA LYS A 126 0.45 6.89 -18.32
C LYS A 126 0.23 6.02 -19.57
N ARG A 127 0.37 4.70 -19.45
CA ARG A 127 0.11 3.76 -20.56
C ARG A 127 -1.34 3.84 -21.01
N VAL A 128 -2.29 3.76 -20.08
CA VAL A 128 -3.74 3.82 -20.38
C VAL A 128 -4.11 5.14 -21.06
N VAL A 129 -3.53 6.26 -20.63
CA VAL A 129 -3.76 7.56 -21.29
C VAL A 129 -3.24 7.56 -22.73
N GLN A 130 -2.07 6.96 -22.99
CA GLN A 130 -1.54 6.82 -24.35
C GLN A 130 -2.44 5.96 -25.23
N GLU A 131 -2.91 4.82 -24.73
CA GLU A 131 -3.84 3.94 -25.44
C GLU A 131 -5.18 4.64 -25.72
N LYS A 132 -5.74 5.32 -24.72
CA LYS A 132 -6.96 6.13 -24.86
C LYS A 132 -6.80 7.16 -25.99
N ASN A 133 -5.68 7.88 -26.02
CA ASN A 133 -5.42 8.90 -27.03
C ASN A 133 -5.27 8.30 -28.44
N ARG A 134 -4.67 7.11 -28.57
CA ARG A 134 -4.62 6.37 -29.84
C ARG A 134 -6.03 6.02 -30.34
N LEU A 135 -6.84 5.42 -29.48
CA LEU A 135 -8.23 5.06 -29.81
C LEU A 135 -9.07 6.28 -30.18
N ILE A 136 -8.91 7.41 -29.48
CA ILE A 136 -9.59 8.66 -29.83
C ILE A 136 -9.22 9.11 -31.25
N ASN A 137 -7.94 9.01 -31.62
CA ASN A 137 -7.49 9.39 -32.96
C ASN A 137 -8.04 8.44 -34.03
N ASP A 138 -8.08 7.14 -33.76
CA ASP A 138 -8.65 6.15 -34.68
C ASP A 138 -10.14 6.37 -34.89
N ILE A 139 -10.89 6.64 -33.81
CA ILE A 139 -12.32 7.01 -33.90
C ILE A 139 -12.52 8.27 -34.74
N LYS A 140 -11.67 9.30 -34.56
CA LYS A 140 -11.74 10.52 -35.38
C LYS A 140 -11.52 10.22 -36.86
N ARG A 141 -10.47 9.46 -37.19
CA ARG A 141 -10.19 9.03 -38.58
C ARG A 141 -11.35 8.26 -39.17
N LEU A 142 -11.91 7.33 -38.40
CA LEU A 142 -13.02 6.50 -38.82
C LEU A 142 -14.27 7.34 -39.10
N LYS A 143 -14.61 8.28 -38.20
CA LYS A 143 -15.72 9.23 -38.41
C LYS A 143 -15.55 10.05 -39.68
N THR A 144 -14.35 10.58 -39.93
CA THR A 144 -14.05 11.32 -41.16
C THR A 144 -14.26 10.43 -42.39
N HIS A 145 -13.76 9.20 -42.37
CA HIS A 145 -13.93 8.26 -43.49
C HIS A 145 -15.40 7.92 -43.76
N TYR A 146 -16.20 7.65 -42.71
CA TYR A 146 -17.64 7.40 -42.88
C TYR A 146 -18.41 8.62 -43.39
N ALA A 147 -18.03 9.83 -42.98
CA ALA A 147 -18.63 11.05 -43.52
C ALA A 147 -18.41 11.20 -45.03
N LEU A 148 -17.37 10.59 -45.60
CA LEU A 148 -17.12 10.57 -47.06
C LEU A 148 -17.99 9.55 -47.81
N TYR A 149 -18.46 8.49 -47.16
CA TYR A 149 -19.32 7.50 -47.82
C TYR A 149 -20.73 8.03 -48.10
N GLU A 150 -21.28 8.85 -47.20
CA GLU A 150 -22.61 9.43 -47.36
C GLU A 150 -22.82 10.17 -48.70
N PRO A 151 -21.94 11.10 -49.13
CA PRO A 151 -22.08 11.73 -50.44
C PRO A 151 -21.80 10.75 -51.59
N MET A 152 -20.89 9.79 -51.43
CA MET A 152 -20.61 8.78 -52.47
C MET A 152 -21.83 7.89 -52.74
N LEU A 153 -22.51 7.43 -51.68
CA LEU A 153 -23.73 6.64 -51.78
C LEU A 153 -24.87 7.44 -52.42
N ARG A 154 -25.02 8.72 -52.03
CA ARG A 154 -26.00 9.62 -52.68
C ARG A 154 -25.74 9.75 -54.18
N GLN A 155 -24.51 10.02 -54.58
CA GLN A 155 -24.14 10.11 -56.00
C GLN A 155 -24.39 8.79 -56.76
N LEU A 156 -24.09 7.65 -56.13
CA LEU A 156 -24.33 6.34 -56.74
C LEU A 156 -25.83 6.07 -56.94
N ASN A 157 -26.66 6.42 -55.95
CA ASN A 157 -28.10 6.28 -56.02
C ASN A 157 -28.71 7.20 -57.09
N GLU A 158 -28.25 8.45 -57.17
CA GLU A 158 -28.66 9.38 -58.24
C GLU A 158 -28.33 8.84 -59.63
N LYS A 159 -27.12 8.30 -59.82
CA LYS A 159 -26.71 7.66 -61.09
C LYS A 159 -27.58 6.45 -61.43
N TYR A 160 -27.89 5.62 -60.43
CA TYR A 160 -28.75 4.45 -60.61
C TYR A 160 -30.16 4.86 -61.07
N GLU A 161 -30.75 5.87 -60.42
CA GLU A 161 -32.07 6.41 -60.77
C GLU A 161 -32.11 6.99 -62.19
N ILE A 162 -31.06 7.71 -62.60
CA ILE A 162 -30.93 8.22 -63.97
C ILE A 162 -30.88 7.08 -64.98
N LEU A 163 -29.98 6.11 -64.78
CA LEU A 163 -29.84 4.95 -65.66
C LEU A 163 -31.13 4.13 -65.75
N LEU A 164 -31.89 4.02 -64.65
CA LEU A 164 -33.16 3.31 -64.63
C LEU A 164 -34.21 4.02 -65.51
N ARG A 165 -34.29 5.36 -65.43
CA ARG A 165 -35.18 6.17 -66.29
C ARG A 165 -34.79 6.07 -67.76
N GLU A 166 -33.49 6.20 -68.07
CA GLU A 166 -32.97 6.05 -69.42
C GLU A 166 -33.28 4.66 -70.00
N LYS A 167 -33.04 3.60 -69.23
CA LYS A 167 -33.39 2.22 -69.63
C LYS A 167 -34.88 2.08 -69.95
N MET A 168 -35.77 2.67 -69.14
CA MET A 168 -37.21 2.65 -69.41
C MET A 168 -37.54 3.37 -70.73
N LEU A 169 -36.99 4.57 -70.96
CA LEU A 169 -37.19 5.32 -72.20
C LEU A 169 -36.71 4.54 -73.42
N THR A 170 -35.50 3.98 -73.38
CA THR A 170 -34.96 3.16 -74.46
C THR A 170 -35.81 1.90 -74.70
N SER A 171 -36.37 1.29 -73.65
CA SER A 171 -37.28 0.16 -73.81
C SER A 171 -38.57 0.56 -74.52
N LEU A 172 -39.17 1.70 -74.17
CA LEU A 172 -40.37 2.22 -74.83
C LEU A 172 -40.11 2.58 -76.30
N GLU A 173 -38.97 3.20 -76.60
CA GLU A 173 -38.56 3.49 -77.97
C GLU A 173 -38.37 2.20 -78.79
N ARG A 174 -37.71 1.19 -78.19
CA ARG A 174 -37.56 -0.13 -78.81
C ARG A 174 -38.92 -0.76 -79.12
N ASP A 175 -39.85 -0.75 -78.17
CA ASP A 175 -41.19 -1.31 -78.33
C ASP A 175 -41.99 -0.58 -79.42
N LYS A 176 -41.86 0.75 -79.50
CA LYS A 176 -42.45 1.57 -80.56
C LYS A 176 -41.90 1.20 -81.94
N VAL A 177 -40.59 1.04 -82.09
CA VAL A 177 -39.94 0.63 -83.35
C VAL A 177 -40.35 -0.79 -83.73
N VAL A 178 -40.32 -1.73 -82.80
CA VAL A 178 -40.77 -3.12 -83.03
C VAL A 178 -42.23 -3.16 -83.45
N GLY A 179 -43.08 -2.34 -82.83
CA GLY A 179 -44.48 -2.17 -83.22
C GLY A 179 -44.64 -1.69 -84.67
N GLN A 180 -43.89 -0.65 -85.06
CA GLN A 180 -43.89 -0.14 -86.44
C GLN A 180 -43.41 -1.21 -87.44
N VAL A 181 -42.32 -1.92 -87.15
CA VAL A 181 -41.79 -3.00 -88.00
C VAL A 181 -42.80 -4.13 -88.16
N LYS A 182 -43.54 -4.49 -87.10
CA LYS A 182 -44.62 -5.49 -87.19
C LYS A 182 -45.76 -5.01 -88.09
N LEU A 183 -46.16 -3.74 -87.98
CA LEU A 183 -47.22 -3.15 -88.81
C LEU A 183 -46.79 -3.10 -90.29
N THR A 184 -45.59 -2.61 -90.59
CA THR A 184 -45.08 -2.56 -91.96
C THR A 184 -44.90 -3.96 -92.56
N ARG A 185 -44.42 -4.94 -91.78
CA ARG A 185 -44.32 -6.34 -92.22
C ARG A 185 -45.69 -6.96 -92.51
N LYS A 186 -46.71 -6.69 -91.70
CA LYS A 186 -48.10 -7.11 -91.97
C LYS A 186 -48.65 -6.48 -93.25
N ALA A 187 -48.41 -5.18 -93.44
CA ALA A 187 -48.82 -4.47 -94.65
C ALA A 187 -48.16 -5.06 -95.90
N ALA A 188 -46.86 -5.34 -95.86
CA ALA A 188 -46.13 -5.99 -96.95
C ALA A 188 -46.62 -7.41 -97.24
N ALA A 189 -46.90 -8.21 -96.20
CA ALA A 189 -47.45 -9.57 -96.36
C ALA A 189 -48.85 -9.56 -96.99
N ASN A 190 -49.71 -8.63 -96.57
CA ASN A 190 -51.02 -8.44 -97.21
C ASN A 190 -50.86 -8.04 -98.68
N TYR A 191 -49.94 -7.12 -99.00
CA TYR A 191 -49.67 -6.70 -100.38
C TYR A 191 -49.22 -7.87 -101.27
N HIS A 192 -48.42 -8.81 -100.75
CA HIS A 192 -48.00 -10.02 -101.46
C HIS A 192 -49.06 -11.13 -101.55
N SER A 193 -50.18 -11.03 -100.82
CA SER A 193 -51.29 -11.99 -100.91
C SER A 193 -52.39 -11.56 -101.89
N PHE A 194 -52.34 -10.32 -102.40
CA PHE A 194 -53.27 -9.76 -103.39
C PHE A 194 -52.66 -9.68 -104.82
N HIS A 195 -51.45 -10.23 -105.00
CA HIS A 195 -50.78 -10.46 -106.28
C HIS A 195 -50.35 -11.93 -106.34
#